data_AF-A0A8I1MVM8-F1
#
_entry.id   AF-A0A8I1MVM8-F1
#
_cell.length_a   1.000
_cell.length_b   1.000
_cell.length_c   1.000
_cell.angle_alpha   90.00
_cell.angle_beta   90.00
_cell.angle_gamma   90.00
#
_symmetry.space_group_name_H-M   'P 1'
#
loop_
_entity.id
_entity.type
_entity.pdbx_description
1 polymer ?
#
loop_
_entity_poly.entity_id
_entity_poly.type
_entity_poly.pdbx_seq_one_letter_code
_entity_poly.pdbx_strand_id
1 'polypeptide(L)'
;MSAILTDFHASVFPVPPVQPDAGLDDLLKLRTALVLEHPLNQAVERATGKLFLMFELYADFVFDFTEYVCRLFMALRDEDMKSVIYENLIDELGLGSAKPSSWKTQHGELYRQFIHSLRLIESYRAMGIGQRIVTIERASKAISRRFYDAHAAIIADGDDRQSFAAFSTIECWVCDLYAFWRRSLKGMGCSYESLDMRTIDLHCICDAEHSTALDSPLRRKLSQSADALHRVRKGVVRGMVASEQLFSDIHRELA
;
A
#
# COMPACT_ATOMS: atom_id res chain seq x y z
N MET A 1 14.88 14.42 53.78
CA MET A 1 13.92 13.32 53.94
C MET A 1 12.53 13.88 54.11
N SER A 2 11.56 13.20 53.48
CA SER A 2 10.11 13.23 53.67
C SER A 2 9.27 14.19 52.81
N ALA A 3 8.30 13.55 52.17
CA ALA A 3 7.46 13.97 51.05
C ALA A 3 6.31 14.89 51.45
N ILE A 4 5.94 15.76 50.51
CA ILE A 4 4.60 16.36 50.42
C ILE A 4 3.88 15.64 49.28
N LEU A 5 2.91 14.80 49.65
CA LEU A 5 1.87 14.29 48.78
C LEU A 5 0.98 15.48 48.36
N THR A 6 0.83 15.71 47.06
CA THR A 6 -0.29 16.47 46.52
C THR A 6 -0.97 15.65 45.43
N ASP A 7 -2.23 15.33 45.70
CA ASP A 7 -3.15 14.65 44.81
C ASP A 7 -3.40 15.49 43.56
N PHE A 8 -2.88 15.04 42.42
CA PHE A 8 -3.40 15.44 41.11
C PHE A 8 -4.48 14.45 40.70
N HIS A 9 -5.72 14.72 41.13
CA HIS A 9 -6.90 14.14 40.50
C HIS A 9 -7.05 14.76 39.11
N ALA A 10 -6.35 14.17 38.12
CA ALA A 10 -6.69 14.38 36.72
C ALA A 10 -8.13 13.90 36.52
N SER A 11 -9.04 14.83 36.24
CA SER A 11 -10.42 14.53 35.89
C SER A 11 -10.41 13.79 34.56
N VAL A 12 -10.37 12.45 34.61
CA VAL A 12 -10.59 11.59 33.45
C VAL A 12 -12.06 11.70 33.11
N PHE A 13 -12.42 12.65 32.24
CA PHE A 13 -13.71 12.63 31.59
C PHE A 13 -13.81 11.33 30.80
N PRO A 14 -14.85 10.50 31.01
CA PRO A 14 -15.06 9.33 30.17
C PRO A 14 -15.30 9.82 28.75
N VAL A 15 -14.35 9.56 27.86
CA VAL A 15 -14.57 9.66 26.42
C VAL A 15 -15.74 8.71 26.13
N PRO A 16 -16.88 9.20 25.61
CA PRO A 16 -18.01 8.33 25.32
C PRO A 16 -17.55 7.24 24.35
N PRO A 17 -18.01 5.98 24.52
CA PRO A 17 -17.66 4.92 23.60
C PRO A 17 -18.11 5.33 22.20
N VAL A 18 -17.15 5.44 21.29
CA VAL A 18 -17.43 5.66 19.86
C VAL A 18 -18.20 4.43 19.41
N GLN A 19 -19.51 4.58 19.14
CA GLN A 19 -20.25 3.52 18.50
C GLN A 19 -19.57 3.23 17.15
N PRO A 20 -19.21 1.96 16.86
CA PRO A 20 -18.68 1.62 15.56
C PRO A 20 -19.74 1.99 14.51
N ASP A 21 -19.40 2.96 13.66
CA ASP A 21 -20.24 3.28 12.51
C ASP A 21 -20.09 2.14 11.50
N ALA A 22 -21.06 1.23 11.51
CA ALA A 22 -21.09 0.06 10.64
C ALA A 22 -20.83 0.41 9.16
N GLY A 23 -21.24 1.61 8.73
CA GLY A 23 -21.05 2.06 7.35
C GLY A 23 -19.60 2.35 6.97
N LEU A 24 -18.73 2.75 7.90
CA LEU A 24 -17.30 2.88 7.60
C LEU A 24 -16.59 1.53 7.66
N ASP A 25 -16.89 0.71 8.67
CA ASP A 25 -16.24 -0.61 8.80
C ASP A 25 -16.50 -1.49 7.58
N ASP A 26 -17.71 -1.44 7.03
CA ASP A 26 -18.03 -2.13 5.79
C ASP A 26 -17.29 -1.52 4.59
N LEU A 27 -17.09 -0.20 4.56
CA LEU A 27 -16.30 0.46 3.52
C LEU A 27 -14.80 0.10 3.61
N LEU A 28 -14.24 -0.01 4.81
CA LEU A 28 -12.84 -0.41 5.04
C LEU A 28 -12.60 -1.89 4.70
N LYS A 29 -13.61 -2.75 4.87
CA LYS A 29 -13.56 -4.13 4.36
C LYS A 29 -13.65 -4.15 2.83
N LEU A 30 -14.56 -3.34 2.27
CA LEU A 30 -14.79 -3.28 0.83
C LEU A 30 -13.54 -2.81 0.08
N ARG A 31 -12.79 -1.82 0.59
CA ARG A 31 -11.54 -1.36 -0.07
C ARG A 31 -10.51 -2.49 -0.25
N THR A 32 -10.39 -3.41 0.71
CA THR A 32 -9.47 -4.54 0.63
C THR A 32 -10.01 -5.61 -0.31
N ALA A 33 -11.30 -5.97 -0.16
CA ALA A 33 -11.95 -6.97 -1.01
C ALA A 33 -11.92 -6.59 -2.50
N LEU A 34 -12.12 -5.31 -2.82
CA LEU A 34 -12.08 -4.77 -4.19
C LEU A 34 -10.81 -5.17 -4.95
N VAL A 35 -9.66 -5.16 -4.26
CA VAL A 35 -8.37 -5.52 -4.83
C VAL A 35 -8.16 -7.03 -4.84
N LEU A 36 -8.44 -7.70 -3.73
CA LEU A 36 -8.20 -9.15 -3.60
C LEU A 36 -9.10 -9.98 -4.53
N GLU A 37 -10.34 -9.53 -4.76
CA GLU A 37 -11.32 -10.20 -5.62
C GLU A 37 -11.27 -9.71 -7.08
N HIS A 38 -10.33 -8.82 -7.41
CA HIS A 38 -10.23 -8.26 -8.76
C HIS A 38 -9.97 -9.36 -9.81
N PRO A 39 -10.61 -9.33 -11.00
CA PRO A 39 -10.45 -10.35 -12.05
C PRO A 39 -8.99 -10.60 -12.49
N LEU A 40 -8.11 -9.60 -12.31
CA LEU A 40 -6.67 -9.72 -12.49
C LEU A 40 -6.10 -10.93 -11.73
N ASN A 41 -6.48 -11.11 -10.46
CA ASN A 41 -5.89 -12.14 -9.61
C ASN A 41 -6.21 -13.54 -10.13
N GLN A 42 -7.43 -13.74 -10.62
CA GLN A 42 -7.82 -14.98 -11.29
C GLN A 42 -7.04 -15.20 -12.61
N ALA A 43 -6.79 -14.12 -13.37
CA ALA A 43 -6.07 -14.20 -14.64
C ALA A 43 -4.59 -14.60 -14.43
N VAL A 44 -3.93 -14.06 -13.40
CA VAL A 44 -2.52 -14.37 -13.11
C VAL A 44 -2.33 -15.71 -12.40
N GLU A 45 -3.28 -16.14 -11.57
CA GLU A 45 -3.24 -17.45 -10.91
C GLU A 45 -3.24 -18.60 -11.93
N ARG A 46 -3.98 -18.43 -13.03
CA ARG A 46 -4.15 -19.46 -14.06
C ARG A 46 -3.02 -19.48 -15.10
N ALA A 47 -2.17 -18.45 -15.15
CA ALA A 47 -1.19 -18.30 -16.21
C ALA A 47 0.11 -17.62 -15.74
N THR A 48 1.17 -18.41 -15.63
CA THR A 48 2.51 -17.96 -15.22
C THR A 48 3.03 -16.77 -16.04
N GLY A 49 2.85 -16.78 -17.36
CA GLY A 49 3.27 -15.65 -18.21
C GLY A 49 2.53 -14.35 -17.88
N LYS A 50 1.25 -14.43 -17.49
CA LYS A 50 0.46 -13.28 -17.04
C LYS A 50 0.92 -12.77 -15.68
N LEU A 51 1.31 -13.66 -14.77
CA LEU A 51 1.89 -13.27 -13.49
C LEU A 51 3.21 -12.50 -13.67
N PHE A 52 4.10 -12.97 -14.54
CA PHE A 52 5.35 -12.25 -14.85
C PHE A 52 5.10 -10.89 -15.47
N LEU A 53 4.18 -10.80 -16.42
CA LEU A 53 3.82 -9.52 -17.04
C LEU A 53 3.17 -8.57 -16.04
N MET A 54 2.34 -9.07 -15.12
CA MET A 54 1.77 -8.28 -14.03
C MET A 54 2.86 -7.64 -13.17
N PHE A 55 3.88 -8.40 -12.76
CA PHE A 55 4.98 -7.84 -11.96
C PHE A 55 5.72 -6.71 -12.70
N GLU A 56 5.93 -6.84 -14.00
CA GLU A 56 6.57 -5.80 -14.82
C GLU A 56 5.69 -4.55 -14.95
N LEU A 57 4.38 -4.73 -15.12
CA LEU A 57 3.41 -3.63 -15.24
C LEU A 57 3.16 -2.89 -13.92
N TYR A 58 3.37 -3.57 -12.80
CA TYR A 58 3.23 -3.03 -11.44
C TYR A 58 4.49 -2.28 -10.97
N ALA A 59 5.60 -2.36 -11.72
CA ALA A 59 6.91 -1.93 -11.24
C ALA A 59 6.99 -0.42 -10.94
N ASP A 60 6.55 0.44 -11.85
CA ASP A 60 6.63 1.89 -11.63
C ASP A 60 5.68 2.35 -10.52
N PHE A 61 4.58 1.63 -10.26
CA PHE A 61 3.76 1.89 -9.08
C PHE A 61 4.61 1.77 -7.81
N VAL A 62 5.39 0.69 -7.66
CA VAL A 62 6.24 0.49 -6.48
C VAL A 62 7.42 1.48 -6.46
N PHE A 63 8.01 1.79 -7.63
CA PHE A 63 9.14 2.72 -7.71
C PHE A 63 8.78 4.15 -7.29
N ASP A 64 7.58 4.60 -7.65
CA ASP A 64 7.12 5.96 -7.38
C ASP A 64 6.46 6.11 -5.99
N PHE A 65 6.24 5.00 -5.26
CA PHE A 65 5.50 5.00 -4.00
C PHE A 65 6.14 5.89 -2.93
N THR A 66 7.46 5.77 -2.72
CA THR A 66 8.18 6.60 -1.74
C THR A 66 8.06 8.10 -2.07
N GLU A 67 8.09 8.48 -3.36
CA GLU A 67 7.90 9.88 -3.76
C GLU A 67 6.49 10.37 -3.40
N TYR A 68 5.48 9.55 -3.66
CA TYR A 68 4.11 9.86 -3.28
C TYR A 68 3.95 10.01 -1.76
N VAL A 69 4.51 9.10 -0.96
CA VAL A 69 4.47 9.17 0.52
C VAL A 69 5.14 10.46 1.01
N CYS A 70 6.27 10.86 0.43
CA CYS A 70 6.92 12.16 0.71
C CYS A 70 5.99 13.35 0.41
N ARG A 71 5.32 13.34 -0.75
CA ARG A 71 4.38 14.41 -1.14
C ARG A 71 3.19 14.49 -0.18
N LEU A 72 2.65 13.35 0.24
CA LEU A 72 1.57 13.28 1.22
C LEU A 72 2.02 13.84 2.57
N PHE A 73 3.18 13.41 3.08
CA PHE A 73 3.74 13.89 4.35
C PHE A 73 3.88 15.43 4.36
N MET A 74 4.41 16.01 3.29
CA MET A 74 4.59 17.45 3.15
C MET A 74 3.27 18.23 3.06
N ALA A 75 2.19 17.61 2.59
CA ALA A 75 0.90 18.26 2.41
C ALA A 75 -0.02 18.19 3.64
N LEU A 76 0.13 17.15 4.48
CA LEU A 76 -0.64 17.04 5.72
C LEU A 76 -0.27 18.18 6.69
N ARG A 77 -1.19 18.52 7.59
CA ARG A 77 -1.03 19.51 8.66
C ARG A 77 -1.36 18.91 10.03
N ASP A 78 -2.26 17.94 10.10
CA ASP A 78 -2.58 17.17 11.29
C ASP A 78 -1.37 16.32 11.71
N GLU A 79 -0.78 16.67 12.85
CA GLU A 79 0.46 16.07 13.34
C GLU A 79 0.30 14.57 13.69
N ASP A 80 -0.88 14.14 14.15
CA ASP A 80 -1.12 12.72 14.42
C ASP A 80 -1.08 11.91 13.12
N MET A 81 -1.70 12.43 12.06
CA MET A 81 -1.69 11.78 10.74
C MET A 81 -0.31 11.81 10.11
N LYS A 82 0.40 12.95 10.21
CA LYS A 82 1.79 13.06 9.75
C LYS A 82 2.70 12.05 10.42
N SER A 83 2.58 11.87 11.73
CA SER A 83 3.39 10.90 12.46
C SER A 83 3.22 9.50 11.89
N VAL A 84 2.00 9.09 11.55
CA VAL A 84 1.75 7.77 10.96
C VAL A 84 2.35 7.66 9.55
N ILE A 85 2.20 8.70 8.72
CA ILE A 85 2.85 8.73 7.40
C ILE A 85 4.37 8.73 7.51
N TYR A 86 4.93 9.36 8.53
CA TYR A 86 6.37 9.38 8.77
C TYR A 86 6.92 8.01 9.14
N GLU A 87 6.24 7.25 10.00
CA GLU A 87 6.63 5.87 10.30
C GLU A 87 6.58 5.00 9.04
N ASN A 88 5.51 5.08 8.24
CA ASN A 88 5.44 4.38 6.96
C ASN A 88 6.60 4.78 6.04
N LEU A 89 6.95 6.07 5.96
CA LEU A 89 8.10 6.53 5.16
C LEU A 89 9.44 5.95 5.65
N ILE A 90 9.64 5.83 6.97
CA ILE A 90 10.82 5.19 7.56
C ILE A 90 10.92 3.73 7.08
N ASP A 91 9.82 3.00 7.13
CA ASP A 91 9.77 1.60 6.72
C ASP A 91 9.99 1.45 5.20
N GLU A 92 9.34 2.29 4.38
CA GLU A 92 9.55 2.31 2.93
C GLU A 92 11.00 2.60 2.54
N LEU A 93 11.69 3.47 3.30
CA LEU A 93 13.11 3.77 3.14
C LEU A 93 14.05 2.67 3.68
N GLY A 94 13.50 1.62 4.30
CA GLY A 94 14.25 0.52 4.88
C GLY A 94 15.06 0.93 6.12
N LEU A 95 14.55 1.91 6.89
CA LEU A 95 15.19 2.44 8.09
C LEU A 95 14.73 1.73 9.38
N GLY A 96 13.78 0.80 9.29
CA GLY A 96 13.22 0.03 10.41
C GLY A 96 14.18 -1.02 11.00
N SER A 97 14.38 -0.94 12.33
CA SER A 97 15.09 -1.88 13.22
C SER A 97 16.64 -1.99 13.09
N ALA A 98 17.34 -1.08 13.79
CA ALA A 98 18.66 -1.27 14.42
C ALA A 98 19.87 -1.79 13.60
N LYS A 99 19.81 -1.80 12.26
CA LYS A 99 20.96 -2.08 11.38
C LYS A 99 21.28 -0.86 10.52
N PRO A 100 22.53 -0.69 10.06
CA PRO A 100 22.85 0.45 9.21
C PRO A 100 21.95 0.45 7.98
N SER A 101 21.20 1.53 7.82
CA SER A 101 20.35 1.81 6.66
C SER A 101 21.16 1.63 5.38
N SER A 102 20.65 0.84 4.44
CA SER A 102 21.28 0.64 3.14
C SER A 102 20.25 0.91 2.05
N TRP A 103 20.67 1.57 0.97
CA TRP A 103 19.86 1.67 -0.26
C TRP A 103 19.24 0.33 -0.69
N LYS A 104 19.95 -0.78 -0.43
CA LYS A 104 19.52 -2.14 -0.79
C LYS A 104 18.36 -2.69 0.04
N THR A 105 17.91 -1.99 1.08
CA THR A 105 16.76 -2.39 1.90
C THR A 105 15.52 -1.52 1.66
N GLN A 106 15.62 -0.47 0.82
CA GLN A 106 14.46 0.31 0.41
C GLN A 106 13.49 -0.54 -0.41
N HIS A 107 12.18 -0.42 -0.18
CA HIS A 107 11.16 -1.26 -0.81
C HIS A 107 11.19 -1.21 -2.34
N GLY A 108 11.31 -0.01 -2.92
CA GLY A 108 11.45 0.16 -4.38
C GLY A 108 12.70 -0.50 -4.96
N GLU A 109 13.82 -0.52 -4.22
CA GLU A 109 15.04 -1.19 -4.64
C GLU A 109 14.93 -2.72 -4.48
N LEU A 110 14.30 -3.20 -3.41
CA LEU A 110 14.01 -4.62 -3.24
C LEU A 110 13.11 -5.14 -4.38
N TYR A 111 12.12 -4.35 -4.82
CA TYR A 111 11.29 -4.69 -5.97
C TYR A 111 12.08 -4.72 -7.27
N ARG A 112 12.99 -3.76 -7.47
CA ARG A 112 13.90 -3.76 -8.63
C ARG A 112 14.78 -5.00 -8.66
N GLN A 113 15.31 -5.43 -7.51
CA GLN A 113 16.12 -6.65 -7.38
C GLN A 113 15.28 -7.91 -7.64
N PHE A 114 14.04 -7.94 -7.16
CA PHE A 114 13.07 -8.99 -7.50
C PHE A 114 12.84 -9.09 -9.01
N ILE A 115 12.46 -8.00 -9.69
CA ILE A 115 12.26 -7.98 -11.15
C ILE A 115 13.53 -8.41 -11.89
N HIS A 116 14.70 -7.95 -11.43
CA HIS A 116 15.96 -8.37 -12.02
C HIS A 116 16.16 -9.88 -11.91
N SER A 117 15.97 -10.47 -10.72
CA SER A 117 16.07 -11.92 -10.53
C SER A 117 15.02 -12.70 -11.33
N LEU A 118 13.81 -12.15 -11.44
CA LEU A 118 12.72 -12.71 -12.24
C LEU A 118 13.09 -12.78 -13.72
N ARG A 119 13.76 -11.77 -14.26
CA ARG A 119 14.23 -11.76 -15.65
C ARG A 119 15.31 -12.81 -15.94
N LEU A 120 15.98 -13.33 -14.91
CA LEU A 120 17.06 -14.31 -15.03
C LEU A 120 16.58 -15.77 -15.03
N ILE A 121 15.37 -16.06 -14.51
CA ILE A 121 14.88 -17.44 -14.47
C ILE A 121 14.47 -17.93 -15.87
N GLU A 122 14.65 -19.23 -16.12
CA GLU A 122 14.39 -19.84 -17.44
C GLU A 122 12.93 -19.68 -17.88
N SER A 123 11.98 -19.91 -16.97
CA SER A 123 10.56 -19.82 -17.24
C SER A 123 10.14 -18.41 -17.68
N TYR A 124 10.71 -17.35 -17.12
CA TYR A 124 10.47 -15.98 -17.57
C TYR A 124 11.03 -15.76 -18.98
N ARG A 125 12.28 -16.16 -19.22
CA ARG A 125 12.94 -15.98 -20.52
C ARG A 125 12.21 -16.72 -21.64
N ALA A 126 11.68 -17.90 -21.35
CA ALA A 126 10.89 -18.69 -22.28
C ALA A 126 9.59 -17.99 -22.75
N MET A 127 9.05 -17.06 -21.95
CA MET A 127 7.84 -16.31 -22.30
C MET A 127 8.08 -15.17 -23.32
N GLY A 128 9.33 -14.84 -23.62
CA GLY A 128 9.66 -13.77 -24.59
C GLY A 128 9.28 -12.35 -24.14
N ILE A 129 8.91 -12.15 -22.88
CA ILE A 129 8.51 -10.84 -22.30
C ILE A 129 9.61 -9.79 -22.54
N GLY A 130 10.88 -10.19 -22.41
CA GLY A 130 12.04 -9.31 -22.61
C GLY A 130 12.09 -8.64 -24.00
N GLN A 131 11.52 -9.25 -25.04
CA GLN A 131 11.47 -8.64 -26.38
C GLN A 131 10.56 -7.41 -26.45
N ARG A 132 9.61 -7.30 -25.51
CA ARG A 132 8.62 -6.21 -25.43
C ARG A 132 8.91 -5.25 -24.27
N ILE A 133 10.04 -5.38 -23.58
CA ILE A 133 10.26 -4.74 -22.27
C ILE A 133 10.09 -3.21 -22.31
N VAL A 134 10.57 -2.55 -23.37
CA VAL A 134 10.42 -1.09 -23.54
C VAL A 134 8.95 -0.66 -23.63
N THR A 135 8.10 -1.49 -24.25
CA THR A 135 6.65 -1.21 -24.34
C THR A 135 5.98 -1.45 -22.99
N ILE A 136 6.38 -2.50 -22.27
CA ILE A 136 5.85 -2.84 -20.95
C ILE A 136 6.23 -1.76 -19.93
N GLU A 137 7.48 -1.31 -19.91
CA GLU A 137 7.95 -0.21 -19.05
C GLU A 137 7.22 1.10 -19.34
N ARG A 138 6.88 1.37 -20.61
CA ARG A 138 6.06 2.54 -20.96
C ARG A 138 4.64 2.41 -20.43
N ALA A 139 4.04 1.23 -20.54
CA ALA A 139 2.71 0.95 -20.00
C ALA A 139 2.71 1.09 -18.47
N SER A 140 3.67 0.44 -17.78
CA SER A 140 3.88 0.55 -16.32
C SER A 140 3.94 2.01 -15.85
N LYS A 141 4.77 2.85 -16.48
CA LYS A 141 4.82 4.30 -16.19
C LYS A 141 3.50 5.02 -16.38
N ALA A 142 2.79 4.71 -17.47
CA ALA A 142 1.51 5.35 -17.76
C ALA A 142 0.43 4.95 -16.73
N ILE A 143 0.45 3.70 -16.28
CA ILE A 143 -0.44 3.17 -15.24
C ILE A 143 -0.12 3.83 -13.89
N SER A 144 1.14 3.77 -13.46
CA SER A 144 1.64 4.42 -12.23
C SER A 144 1.24 5.90 -12.18
N ARG A 145 1.50 6.63 -13.28
CA ARG A 145 1.16 8.04 -13.38
C ARG A 145 -0.33 8.32 -13.17
N ARG A 146 -1.24 7.53 -13.79
CA ARG A 146 -2.68 7.72 -13.60
C ARG A 146 -3.10 7.53 -12.14
N PHE A 147 -2.53 6.52 -11.48
CA PHE A 147 -2.77 6.26 -10.07
C PHE A 147 -2.32 7.45 -9.20
N TYR A 148 -1.07 7.90 -9.36
CA TYR A 148 -0.53 8.98 -8.55
C TYR A 148 -1.09 10.37 -8.89
N ASP A 149 -1.50 10.62 -10.14
CA ASP A 149 -2.22 11.84 -10.52
C ASP A 149 -3.59 11.90 -9.82
N ALA A 150 -4.28 10.77 -9.67
CA ALA A 150 -5.53 10.70 -8.92
C ALA A 150 -5.33 11.03 -7.43
N HIS A 151 -4.27 10.49 -6.81
CA HIS A 151 -3.91 10.82 -5.43
C HIS A 151 -3.43 12.26 -5.25
N ALA A 152 -2.66 12.80 -6.20
CA ALA A 152 -2.25 14.20 -6.19
C ALA A 152 -3.47 15.14 -6.23
N ALA A 153 -4.52 14.79 -6.98
CA ALA A 153 -5.78 15.53 -6.98
C ALA A 153 -6.56 15.42 -5.65
N ILE A 154 -6.38 14.35 -4.87
CA ILE A 154 -6.94 14.27 -3.51
C ILE A 154 -6.18 15.20 -2.57
N ILE A 155 -4.85 15.17 -2.63
CA ILE A 155 -3.97 16.02 -1.82
C ILE A 155 -4.22 17.51 -2.12
N ALA A 156 -4.39 17.87 -3.40
CA ALA A 156 -4.63 19.24 -3.83
C ALA A 156 -5.92 19.86 -3.26
N ASP A 157 -6.92 19.05 -2.86
CA ASP A 157 -8.12 19.54 -2.18
C ASP A 157 -7.81 20.09 -0.77
N GLY A 158 -6.63 19.82 -0.22
CA GLY A 158 -6.15 20.39 1.03
C GLY A 158 -6.89 19.88 2.27
N ASP A 159 -7.45 18.68 2.21
CA ASP A 159 -8.14 18.03 3.33
C ASP A 159 -7.36 16.80 3.80
N ASP A 160 -6.78 16.93 4.99
CA ASP A 160 -5.94 15.92 5.62
C ASP A 160 -6.70 14.59 5.84
N ARG A 161 -7.97 14.65 6.22
CA ARG A 161 -8.80 13.46 6.46
C ARG A 161 -9.05 12.72 5.16
N GLN A 162 -9.34 13.43 4.08
CA GLN A 162 -9.51 12.83 2.76
C GLN A 162 -8.21 12.20 2.27
N SER A 163 -7.09 12.91 2.38
CA SER A 163 -5.79 12.47 1.88
C SER A 163 -5.28 11.24 2.64
N PHE A 164 -5.38 11.26 3.97
CA PHE A 164 -5.00 10.14 4.83
C PHE A 164 -5.92 8.92 4.62
N ALA A 165 -7.23 9.15 4.49
CA ALA A 165 -8.18 8.07 4.20
C ALA A 165 -7.95 7.44 2.82
N ALA A 166 -7.60 8.23 1.79
CA ALA A 166 -7.23 7.69 0.49
C ALA A 166 -5.93 6.87 0.58
N PHE A 167 -4.91 7.35 1.28
CA PHE A 167 -3.66 6.62 1.51
C PHE A 167 -3.90 5.25 2.16
N SER A 168 -4.80 5.19 3.14
CA SER A 168 -5.15 3.92 3.82
C SER A 168 -5.67 2.82 2.89
N THR A 169 -6.12 3.18 1.67
CA THR A 169 -6.62 2.22 0.68
C THR A 169 -5.52 1.53 -0.12
N ILE A 170 -4.25 1.86 0.10
CA ILE A 170 -3.11 1.21 -0.53
C ILE A 170 -2.60 0.10 0.39
N GLU A 171 -2.19 0.47 1.60
CA GLU A 171 -1.59 -0.41 2.61
C GLU A 171 -2.51 -1.56 3.06
N CYS A 172 -3.83 -1.41 2.91
CA CYS A 172 -4.81 -2.34 3.47
C CYS A 172 -4.93 -3.69 2.76
N TRP A 173 -4.38 -3.85 1.55
CA TRP A 173 -4.42 -5.10 0.79
C TRP A 173 -3.02 -5.65 0.48
N VAL A 174 -1.94 -4.94 0.81
CA VAL A 174 -0.58 -5.29 0.39
C VAL A 174 -0.17 -6.64 0.97
N CYS A 175 -0.36 -6.87 2.28
CA CYS A 175 -0.03 -8.14 2.94
C CYS A 175 -0.72 -9.35 2.28
N ASP A 176 -2.04 -9.27 2.10
CA ASP A 176 -2.82 -10.37 1.52
C ASP A 176 -2.50 -10.62 0.04
N LEU A 177 -2.30 -9.54 -0.72
CA LEU A 177 -1.98 -9.61 -2.15
C LEU A 177 -0.57 -10.19 -2.36
N TYR A 178 0.41 -9.76 -1.56
CA TYR A 178 1.76 -10.28 -1.62
C TYR A 178 1.82 -11.74 -1.15
N ALA A 179 1.02 -12.12 -0.15
CA ALA A 179 0.86 -13.52 0.24
C ALA A 179 0.27 -14.37 -0.89
N PHE A 180 -0.69 -13.85 -1.65
CA PHE A 180 -1.21 -14.48 -2.86
C PHE A 180 -0.13 -14.65 -3.95
N TRP A 181 0.66 -13.60 -4.22
CA TRP A 181 1.77 -13.67 -5.17
C TRP A 181 2.85 -14.66 -4.76
N ARG A 182 3.17 -14.71 -3.47
CA ARG A 182 4.09 -15.69 -2.89
C ARG A 182 3.60 -17.12 -3.16
N ARG A 183 2.31 -17.42 -2.92
CA ARG A 183 1.74 -18.74 -3.22
C ARG A 183 1.78 -19.05 -4.72
N SER A 184 1.44 -18.06 -5.56
CA SER A 184 1.44 -18.20 -7.01
C SER A 184 2.84 -18.52 -7.55
N LEU A 185 3.86 -17.80 -7.07
CA LEU A 185 5.27 -18.06 -7.40
C LEU A 185 5.72 -19.45 -6.94
N LYS A 186 5.26 -19.95 -5.78
CA LYS A 186 5.57 -21.32 -5.30
C LYS A 186 4.96 -22.39 -6.20
N GLY A 187 3.72 -22.18 -6.64
CA GLY A 187 2.99 -23.12 -7.48
C GLY A 187 3.62 -23.35 -8.87
N MET A 188 4.48 -22.43 -9.33
CA MET A 188 5.12 -22.49 -10.65
C MET A 188 6.31 -23.45 -10.74
N GLY A 189 6.73 -24.09 -9.65
CA GLY A 189 7.83 -25.06 -9.64
C GLY A 189 9.22 -24.46 -9.97
N CYS A 190 9.33 -23.13 -10.05
CA CYS A 190 10.61 -22.46 -10.14
C CYS A 190 11.34 -22.61 -8.80
N SER A 191 12.64 -22.93 -8.82
CA SER A 191 13.43 -22.94 -7.58
C SER A 191 13.36 -21.55 -6.95
N TYR A 192 12.67 -21.47 -5.81
CA TYR A 192 12.53 -20.28 -4.98
C TYR A 192 13.89 -19.65 -4.65
N GLU A 193 14.95 -20.46 -4.66
CA GLU A 193 16.33 -20.07 -4.38
C GLU A 193 16.92 -19.17 -5.48
N SER A 194 16.33 -19.14 -6.67
CA SER A 194 16.78 -18.32 -7.80
C SER A 194 16.10 -16.96 -7.90
N LEU A 195 15.08 -16.70 -7.07
CA LEU A 195 14.34 -15.44 -7.03
C LEU A 195 14.68 -14.65 -5.77
N ASP A 196 14.86 -13.34 -5.92
CA ASP A 196 15.01 -12.44 -4.79
C ASP A 196 13.64 -12.12 -4.18
N MET A 197 13.20 -13.00 -3.28
CA MET A 197 11.88 -12.94 -2.67
C MET A 197 11.76 -11.90 -1.55
N ARG A 198 12.81 -11.12 -1.24
CA ARG A 198 12.84 -10.24 -0.06
C ARG A 198 11.72 -9.19 -0.06
N THR A 199 11.42 -8.58 -1.20
CA THR A 199 10.27 -7.64 -1.29
C THR A 199 8.94 -8.36 -1.00
N ILE A 200 8.79 -9.59 -1.48
CA ILE A 200 7.56 -10.37 -1.30
C ILE A 200 7.40 -10.80 0.15
N ASP A 201 8.46 -11.34 0.74
CA ASP A 201 8.46 -11.86 2.12
C ASP A 201 8.31 -10.73 3.15
N LEU A 202 8.85 -9.54 2.88
CA LEU A 202 8.74 -8.37 3.77
C LEU A 202 7.29 -7.92 3.94
N HIS A 203 6.60 -7.66 2.84
CA HIS A 203 5.20 -7.19 2.84
C HIS A 203 4.22 -8.26 3.33
N CYS A 204 4.55 -9.56 3.24
CA CYS A 204 3.75 -10.63 3.87
C CYS A 204 3.72 -10.54 5.41
N ILE A 205 4.63 -9.78 6.04
CA ILE A 205 4.77 -9.71 7.49
C ILE A 205 4.48 -8.28 7.99
N CYS A 206 5.02 -7.25 7.33
CA CYS A 206 4.98 -5.86 7.80
C CYS A 206 3.60 -5.19 7.68
N ASP A 207 2.82 -5.47 6.63
CA ASP A 207 1.71 -4.57 6.31
C ASP A 207 0.41 -4.85 7.09
N ALA A 208 0.36 -5.98 7.82
CA ALA A 208 -0.73 -6.22 8.78
C ALA A 208 -0.72 -5.19 9.92
N GLU A 209 0.48 -4.78 10.34
CA GLU A 209 0.68 -3.75 11.38
C GLU A 209 0.39 -2.36 10.80
N HIS A 210 0.81 -2.06 9.57
CA HIS A 210 0.51 -0.79 8.89
C HIS A 210 -0.99 -0.57 8.68
N SER A 211 -1.71 -1.58 8.17
CA SER A 211 -3.15 -1.50 7.97
C SER A 211 -3.90 -1.19 9.28
N THR A 212 -3.52 -1.86 10.37
CA THR A 212 -4.08 -1.63 11.71
C THR A 212 -3.72 -0.24 12.26
N ALA A 213 -2.49 0.21 12.03
CA ALA A 213 -1.98 1.51 12.44
C ALA A 213 -2.66 2.68 11.69
N LEU A 214 -3.12 2.46 10.45
CA LEU A 214 -3.85 3.45 9.64
C LEU A 214 -5.34 3.52 9.97
N ASP A 215 -5.96 2.39 10.30
CA ASP A 215 -7.38 2.34 10.64
C ASP A 215 -7.69 2.97 12.00
N SER A 216 -6.75 2.90 12.94
CA SER A 216 -6.95 3.44 14.30
C SER A 216 -7.10 4.97 14.33
N PRO A 217 -6.24 5.79 13.69
CA PRO A 217 -6.46 7.22 13.52
C PRO A 217 -7.75 7.54 12.77
N LEU A 218 -8.07 6.80 11.70
CA LEU A 218 -9.31 7.01 10.94
C LEU A 218 -10.53 6.85 11.86
N ARG A 219 -10.62 5.74 12.60
CA ARG A 219 -11.69 5.46 13.56
C ARG A 219 -11.80 6.53 14.65
N ARG A 220 -10.66 7.00 15.19
CA ARG A 220 -10.65 8.08 16.22
C ARG A 220 -11.15 9.42 15.70
N LYS A 221 -10.94 9.74 14.42
CA LYS A 221 -11.37 11.03 13.85
C LYS A 221 -12.86 11.03 13.44
N LEU A 222 -13.54 9.88 13.43
CA LEU A 222 -14.98 9.76 13.10
C LEU A 222 -15.90 10.30 14.19
N SER A 223 -15.49 10.19 15.45
CA SER A 223 -16.28 10.66 16.59
C SER A 223 -16.34 12.18 16.71
N GLN A 224 -15.66 12.90 15.82
CA GLN A 224 -15.53 14.36 15.88
C GLN A 224 -16.74 15.10 15.28
N SER A 225 -17.25 14.68 14.11
CA SER A 225 -18.45 15.28 13.49
C SER A 225 -18.95 14.50 12.25
N ALA A 226 -20.19 14.76 11.83
CA ALA A 226 -20.75 14.23 10.58
C ALA A 226 -19.99 14.71 9.32
N ASP A 227 -19.46 15.94 9.34
CA ASP A 227 -18.60 16.44 8.25
C ASP A 227 -17.28 15.67 8.21
N ALA A 228 -16.63 15.44 9.35
CA ALA A 228 -15.39 14.65 9.43
C ALA A 228 -15.58 13.24 8.87
N LEU A 229 -16.69 12.58 9.22
CA LEU A 229 -17.08 11.28 8.67
C LEU A 229 -17.28 11.33 7.14
N HIS A 230 -17.95 12.36 6.63
CA HIS A 230 -18.13 12.54 5.19
C HIS A 230 -16.79 12.71 4.47
N ARG A 231 -15.86 13.50 5.03
CA ARG A 231 -14.50 13.69 4.48
C ARG A 231 -13.72 12.37 4.44
N VAL A 232 -13.75 11.60 5.52
CA VAL A 232 -13.09 10.27 5.55
C VAL A 232 -13.69 9.35 4.49
N ARG A 233 -15.02 9.21 4.43
CA ARG A 233 -15.69 8.35 3.43
C ARG A 233 -15.35 8.78 2.00
N LYS A 234 -15.37 10.09 1.72
CA LYS A 234 -14.97 10.63 0.41
C LYS A 234 -13.53 10.27 0.06
N GLY A 235 -12.61 10.36 1.01
CA GLY A 235 -11.21 9.95 0.83
C GLY A 235 -11.08 8.45 0.53
N VAL A 236 -11.72 7.58 1.32
CA VAL A 236 -11.70 6.12 1.09
C VAL A 236 -12.27 5.77 -0.28
N VAL A 237 -13.43 6.31 -0.67
CA VAL A 237 -14.03 6.02 -1.97
C VAL A 237 -13.13 6.46 -3.13
N ARG A 238 -12.50 7.65 -3.03
CA ARG A 238 -11.57 8.11 -4.07
C ARG A 238 -10.30 7.25 -4.15
N GLY A 239 -9.77 6.82 -3.02
CA GLY A 239 -8.66 5.87 -2.97
C GLY A 239 -9.02 4.52 -3.58
N MET A 240 -10.21 3.97 -3.25
CA MET A 240 -10.72 2.74 -3.86
C MET A 240 -10.82 2.84 -5.38
N VAL A 241 -11.33 3.96 -5.91
CA VAL A 241 -11.42 4.18 -7.36
C VAL A 241 -10.02 4.21 -7.99
N ALA A 242 -9.04 4.84 -7.35
CA ALA A 242 -7.66 4.83 -7.84
C ALA A 242 -7.06 3.41 -7.85
N SER A 243 -7.23 2.67 -6.75
CA SER A 243 -6.75 1.28 -6.63
C SER A 243 -7.43 0.36 -7.65
N GLU A 244 -8.75 0.42 -7.80
CA GLU A 244 -9.46 -0.34 -8.84
C GLU A 244 -8.91 0.00 -10.22
N GLN A 245 -8.72 1.29 -10.52
CA GLN A 245 -8.23 1.70 -11.82
C GLN A 245 -6.83 1.16 -12.11
N LEU A 246 -5.92 1.15 -11.12
CA LEU A 246 -4.59 0.55 -11.22
C LEU A 246 -4.67 -0.93 -11.63
N PHE A 247 -5.48 -1.73 -10.93
CA PHE A 247 -5.59 -3.16 -11.22
C PHE A 247 -6.34 -3.45 -12.53
N SER A 248 -7.36 -2.66 -12.87
CA SER A 248 -8.07 -2.72 -14.15
C SER A 248 -7.15 -2.35 -15.32
N ASP A 249 -6.30 -1.35 -15.15
CA ASP A 249 -5.30 -0.94 -16.14
C ASP A 249 -4.29 -2.07 -16.41
N ILE A 250 -3.73 -2.65 -15.36
CA ILE A 250 -2.82 -3.80 -15.48
C ILE A 250 -3.55 -4.96 -16.18
N HIS A 251 -4.77 -5.27 -15.77
CA HIS A 251 -5.53 -6.38 -16.34
C HIS A 251 -5.79 -6.20 -17.84
N ARG A 252 -6.06 -4.97 -18.32
CA ARG A 252 -6.20 -4.68 -19.75
C ARG A 252 -4.93 -4.99 -20.54
N GLU A 253 -3.76 -4.72 -19.98
CA GLU A 253 -2.47 -5.03 -20.62
C GLU A 253 -2.14 -6.54 -20.60
N LEU A 254 -2.86 -7.35 -19.82
CA LEU A 254 -2.72 -8.82 -19.79
C LEU A 254 -3.65 -9.55 -20.78
N ALA A 255 -4.55 -8.83 -21.46
CA ALA A 255 -5.47 -9.38 -22.44
C ALA A 255 -4.77 -9.61 -23.79
#